data_AF-A0A8D5FRV8-F1
#
_entry.id   AF-A0A8D5FRV8-F1
#
_cell.length_a   1.000
_cell.length_b   1.000
_cell.length_c   1.000
_cell.angle_alpha   90.00
_cell.angle_beta   90.00
_cell.angle_gamma   90.00
#
_symmetry.space_group_name_H-M   'P 1'
#
loop_
_entity.id
_entity.type
_entity.pdbx_description
1 polymer ?
#
loop_
_entity_poly.entity_id
_entity_poly.type
_entity_poly.pdbx_seq_one_letter_code
_entity_poly.pdbx_strand_id
1 'polypeptide(L)'
;MVTFMVETFLTRSEAVANLVFRVLLYLAYRMMVVKSGLSDGLKKRLGEKDYVAEIKIRGGYGRIFILKNGEVFSKKNFTGKVDVSMVFTDSVTAVKLMTSPRNSLAQINAMKNFRVDVQGDEQNTIHFMQTLNMMSGQSSPPPYGIDMGDGLIRYVSNTNGGPVFVYVREGKIIRITPIEFEDGDGASWTIHARGKSFTPPRKGTVNPYVFGLKSLVYSEDRLLYPMKRVDFDPNGERNCANRGISGYERISWDEALDIVASEIKRVKREHGPGAIMNGSGSHHTWGNIGYWLSAKTRFMNSIGSSHVVHNPDSWEGWYWGAMHHWGNSIRNGATDTYGTVEDCLKEAEMIVFWSSDPESTSGVYGAFEGTVRRQWAQSLGIKMVHIDPYYNHTAALLGGKWIAPRPDTGNAMALAIAYVWITEDLYDKDYVAERTVGFEKWRDYILGKEDGIKKTPEWQEKETEVPGRVVRALARQWGTKKTYLSPGGWQDLAAHAAVPPV
;
A
#
# COMPACT_ATOMS: atom_id res chain seq x y z
N MET A 1 12.65 5.00 34.43
CA MET A 1 13.43 4.14 35.37
C MET A 1 13.52 2.69 34.91
N VAL A 2 12.41 1.99 34.63
CA VAL A 2 12.44 0.58 34.16
C VAL A 2 13.10 0.42 32.78
N THR A 3 12.81 1.28 31.80
CA THR A 3 13.46 1.27 30.48
C THR A 3 14.98 1.43 30.56
N PHE A 4 15.45 2.38 31.38
CA PHE A 4 16.87 2.57 31.67
C PHE A 4 17.50 1.33 32.32
N MET A 5 16.81 0.68 33.25
CA MET A 5 17.29 -0.56 33.88
C MET A 5 17.38 -1.73 32.89
N VAL A 6 16.43 -1.84 31.95
CA VAL A 6 16.44 -2.85 30.88
C VAL A 6 17.65 -2.63 29.97
N GLU A 7 17.84 -1.42 29.46
CA GLU A 7 18.89 -1.09 28.49
C GLU A 7 20.30 -1.09 29.11
N THR A 8 20.46 -0.58 30.33
CA THR A 8 21.76 -0.38 30.96
C THR A 8 22.25 -1.60 31.76
N PHE A 9 21.35 -2.42 32.32
CA PHE A 9 21.71 -3.52 33.21
C PHE A 9 21.22 -4.90 32.74
N LEU A 10 19.93 -5.04 32.41
CA LEU A 10 19.35 -6.37 32.14
C LEU A 10 19.75 -6.95 30.78
N THR A 11 20.12 -6.10 29.82
CA THR A 11 20.57 -6.52 28.48
C THR A 11 22.03 -6.21 28.19
N ARG A 12 22.84 -5.95 29.23
CA ARG A 12 24.25 -5.56 29.09
C ARG A 12 25.15 -6.68 28.55
N SER A 13 24.77 -7.94 28.75
CA SER A 13 25.40 -9.11 28.13
C SER A 13 24.39 -10.24 27.96
N GLU A 14 24.68 -11.17 27.05
CA GLU A 14 23.85 -12.36 26.83
C GLU A 14 23.72 -13.22 28.11
N ALA A 15 24.80 -13.37 28.88
CA ALA A 15 24.75 -14.15 30.12
C ALA A 15 23.74 -13.60 31.14
N VAL A 16 23.70 -12.26 31.30
CA VAL A 16 22.74 -11.59 32.20
C VAL A 16 21.32 -11.69 31.63
N ALA A 17 21.15 -11.42 30.33
CA ALA A 17 19.85 -11.50 29.68
C ALA A 17 19.27 -12.94 29.72
N ASN A 18 20.12 -13.98 29.62
CA ASN A 18 19.70 -15.37 29.73
C ASN A 18 19.15 -15.69 31.14
N LEU A 19 19.82 -15.21 32.19
CA LEU A 19 19.36 -15.36 33.56
C LEU A 19 18.02 -14.63 33.78
N VAL A 20 17.93 -13.38 33.32
CA VAL A 20 16.72 -12.56 33.43
C VAL A 20 15.57 -13.21 32.66
N PHE A 21 15.80 -13.73 31.46
CA PHE A 21 14.79 -14.42 30.66
C PHE A 21 14.22 -15.65 31.39
N ARG A 22 15.07 -16.46 32.04
CA ARG A 22 14.62 -17.60 32.85
C ARG A 22 13.69 -17.16 33.99
N VAL A 23 14.00 -16.04 34.64
CA VAL A 23 13.19 -15.45 35.70
C VAL A 23 11.86 -14.94 35.13
N LEU A 24 11.88 -14.20 34.02
CA LEU A 24 10.68 -13.69 33.36
C LEU A 24 9.71 -14.81 32.96
N LEU A 25 10.23 -15.93 32.42
CA LEU A 25 9.40 -17.09 32.08
C LEU A 25 8.74 -17.71 33.32
N TYR A 26 9.47 -17.81 34.43
CA TYR A 26 8.89 -18.30 35.68
C TYR A 26 7.84 -17.34 36.26
N LEU A 27 8.13 -16.03 36.22
CA LEU A 27 7.20 -15.00 36.66
C LEU A 27 5.94 -14.98 35.80
N ALA A 28 6.04 -15.16 34.48
CA ALA A 28 4.90 -15.27 33.59
C ALA A 28 3.95 -16.41 34.01
N TYR A 29 4.50 -17.60 34.31
CA TYR A 29 3.74 -18.71 34.86
C TYR A 29 3.09 -18.37 36.20
N ARG A 30 3.85 -17.83 37.16
CA ARG A 30 3.33 -17.50 38.49
C ARG A 30 2.24 -16.45 38.42
N MET A 31 2.40 -15.45 37.57
CA MET A 31 1.37 -14.46 37.33
C MET A 31 0.11 -15.13 36.76
N MET A 32 0.22 -16.08 35.82
CA MET A 32 -0.96 -16.75 35.23
C MET A 32 -1.79 -17.45 36.30
N VAL A 33 -1.13 -18.18 37.20
CA VAL A 33 -1.77 -18.87 38.32
C VAL A 33 -2.40 -17.87 39.30
N VAL A 34 -1.71 -16.79 39.65
CA VAL A 34 -2.23 -15.79 40.59
C VAL A 34 -3.42 -15.03 39.99
N LYS A 35 -3.31 -14.56 38.75
CA LYS A 35 -4.37 -13.78 38.10
C LYS A 35 -5.59 -14.62 37.75
N SER A 36 -5.45 -15.90 37.43
CA SER A 36 -6.61 -16.77 37.18
C SER A 36 -7.47 -16.98 38.44
N GLY A 37 -6.85 -16.90 39.63
CA GLY A 37 -7.58 -16.89 40.90
C GLY A 37 -8.26 -15.55 41.24
N LEU A 38 -7.85 -14.45 40.59
CA LEU A 38 -8.32 -13.09 40.88
C LEU A 38 -9.24 -12.51 39.78
N SER A 39 -9.30 -13.12 38.60
CA SER A 39 -10.04 -12.63 37.44
C SER A 39 -10.88 -13.73 36.80
N ASP A 40 -12.21 -13.62 36.92
CA ASP A 40 -13.15 -14.54 36.29
C ASP A 40 -12.98 -14.60 34.77
N GLY A 41 -12.63 -13.46 34.15
CA GLY A 41 -12.35 -13.38 32.72
C GLY A 41 -11.14 -14.23 32.30
N LEU A 42 -10.04 -14.17 33.05
CA LEU A 42 -8.86 -14.99 32.76
C LEU A 42 -9.11 -16.47 33.08
N LYS A 43 -9.86 -16.78 34.15
CA LYS A 43 -10.25 -18.15 34.49
C LYS A 43 -11.11 -18.78 33.40
N LYS A 44 -12.12 -18.05 32.92
CA LYS A 44 -12.94 -18.46 31.77
C LYS A 44 -12.07 -18.69 30.54
N ARG A 45 -11.17 -17.74 30.25
CA ARG A 45 -10.25 -17.83 29.11
C ARG A 45 -9.40 -19.10 29.14
N LEU A 46 -8.80 -19.43 30.28
CA LEU A 46 -7.97 -20.63 30.42
C LEU A 46 -8.77 -21.93 30.26
N GLY A 47 -10.09 -21.90 30.51
CA GLY A 47 -10.99 -23.05 30.34
C GLY A 47 -11.49 -23.26 28.91
N GLU A 48 -11.21 -22.35 27.99
CA GLU A 48 -11.67 -22.45 26.59
C GLU A 48 -10.94 -23.55 25.81
N LYS A 49 -9.66 -23.81 26.14
CA LYS A 49 -8.79 -24.70 25.36
C LYS A 49 -7.71 -25.38 26.20
N ASP A 50 -7.46 -26.64 25.88
CA ASP A 50 -6.37 -27.46 26.42
C ASP A 50 -5.24 -27.61 25.39
N TYR A 51 -4.01 -27.23 25.75
CA TYR A 51 -2.83 -27.39 24.89
C TYR A 51 -1.52 -27.17 25.67
N VAL A 52 -0.42 -27.57 25.06
CA VAL A 52 0.94 -27.33 25.57
C VAL A 52 1.61 -26.22 24.77
N ALA A 53 2.02 -25.15 25.46
CA ALA A 53 2.78 -24.05 24.88
C ALA A 53 4.23 -24.01 25.41
N GLU A 54 5.14 -23.48 24.61
CA GLU A 54 6.53 -23.24 24.95
C GLU A 54 6.91 -21.79 24.63
N ILE A 55 7.71 -21.17 25.49
CA ILE A 55 8.45 -19.96 25.16
C ILE A 55 9.94 -20.24 25.36
N LYS A 56 10.76 -20.04 24.32
CA LYS A 56 12.19 -20.41 24.34
C LYS A 56 13.10 -19.46 23.56
N ILE A 57 14.40 -19.60 23.80
CA ILE A 57 15.45 -19.12 22.90
C ILE A 57 15.80 -20.24 21.91
N ARG A 58 16.02 -19.91 20.64
CA ARG A 58 16.46 -20.85 19.60
C ARG A 58 17.76 -21.54 20.03
N GLY A 59 17.72 -22.87 20.16
CA GLY A 59 18.87 -23.66 20.62
C GLY A 59 19.25 -23.44 22.10
N GLY A 60 18.40 -22.78 22.89
CA GLY A 60 18.67 -22.39 24.27
C GLY A 60 17.57 -22.81 25.25
N TYR A 61 17.53 -22.12 26.40
CA TYR A 61 16.56 -22.38 27.46
C TYR A 61 15.13 -22.06 27.01
N GLY A 62 14.18 -22.91 27.42
CA GLY A 62 12.76 -22.70 27.26
C GLY A 62 11.98 -23.06 28.51
N ARG A 63 10.72 -22.63 28.57
CA ARG A 63 9.76 -23.05 29.59
C ARG A 63 8.46 -23.46 28.94
N ILE A 64 7.92 -24.56 29.48
CA ILE A 64 6.66 -25.15 29.04
C ILE A 64 5.53 -24.65 29.93
N PHE A 65 4.40 -24.38 29.31
CA PHE A 65 3.13 -23.97 29.90
C PHE A 65 2.07 -24.97 29.43
N ILE A 66 1.48 -25.71 30.37
CA ILE A 66 0.43 -26.68 30.08
C ILE A 66 -0.87 -26.06 30.53
N LEU A 67 -1.76 -25.74 29.59
CA LEU A 67 -3.10 -25.26 29.87
C LEU A 67 -4.03 -26.48 29.81
N LYS A 68 -4.69 -26.77 30.92
CA LYS A 68 -5.58 -27.92 31.01
C LYS A 68 -6.71 -27.65 32.01
N ASN A 69 -7.95 -27.84 31.59
CA ASN A 69 -9.14 -27.72 32.44
C ASN A 69 -9.22 -26.37 33.19
N GLY A 70 -8.81 -25.26 32.56
CA GLY A 70 -8.79 -23.95 33.22
C GLY A 70 -7.61 -23.70 34.16
N GLU A 71 -6.70 -24.66 34.30
CA GLU A 71 -5.50 -24.55 35.12
C GLU A 71 -4.24 -24.41 34.25
N VAL A 72 -3.20 -23.79 34.82
CA VAL A 72 -1.90 -23.63 34.17
C VAL A 72 -0.82 -24.32 34.99
N PHE A 73 -0.05 -25.19 34.35
CA PHE A 73 1.12 -25.83 34.93
C PHE A 73 2.38 -25.41 34.17
N SER A 74 3.55 -25.50 34.80
CA SER A 74 4.81 -25.21 34.12
C SER A 74 5.89 -26.26 34.39
N LYS A 75 6.62 -26.63 33.33
CA LYS A 75 7.76 -27.56 33.38
C LYS A 75 8.99 -26.95 32.71
N LYS A 76 10.19 -27.34 33.17
CA LYS A 76 11.47 -26.98 32.54
C LYS A 76 11.78 -27.89 31.34
N ASN A 77 11.50 -29.18 31.47
CA ASN A 77 11.70 -30.19 30.44
C ASN A 77 10.36 -30.90 30.17
N PHE A 78 10.06 -31.14 28.90
CA PHE A 78 8.84 -31.82 28.48
C PHE A 78 9.15 -32.69 27.26
N THR A 79 8.73 -33.94 27.30
CA THR A 79 8.98 -34.95 26.26
C THR A 79 7.74 -35.22 25.39
N GLY A 80 6.63 -34.51 25.63
CA GLY A 80 5.42 -34.61 24.83
C GLY A 80 5.38 -33.60 23.69
N LYS A 81 4.28 -33.64 22.92
CA LYS A 81 4.03 -32.70 21.82
C LYS A 81 3.79 -31.28 22.36
N VAL A 82 4.51 -30.31 21.80
CA VAL A 82 4.26 -28.89 22.00
C VAL A 82 3.35 -28.41 20.87
N ASP A 83 2.21 -27.83 21.22
CA ASP A 83 1.20 -27.36 20.26
C ASP A 83 1.44 -25.92 19.81
N VAL A 84 2.09 -25.10 20.65
CA VAL A 84 2.46 -23.71 20.37
C VAL A 84 3.89 -23.44 20.86
N SER A 85 4.76 -22.88 20.03
CA SER A 85 6.13 -22.52 20.40
C SER A 85 6.43 -21.08 19.99
N MET A 86 6.66 -20.22 20.98
CA MET A 86 7.19 -18.88 20.77
C MET A 86 8.72 -18.92 20.90
N VAL A 87 9.43 -18.58 19.83
CA VAL A 87 10.88 -18.75 19.72
C VAL A 87 11.55 -17.41 19.47
N PHE A 88 12.41 -16.98 20.39
CA PHE A 88 13.28 -15.82 20.19
C PHE A 88 14.65 -16.25 19.66
N THR A 89 15.30 -15.40 18.86
CA THR A 89 16.67 -15.66 18.37
C THR A 89 17.73 -15.56 19.46
N ASP A 90 17.53 -14.63 20.41
CA ASP A 90 18.48 -14.30 21.46
C ASP A 90 17.75 -13.80 22.72
N SER A 91 18.41 -13.90 23.87
CA SER A 91 17.79 -13.60 25.17
C SER A 91 17.67 -12.10 25.40
N VAL A 92 18.54 -11.29 24.80
CA VAL A 92 18.44 -9.82 24.83
C VAL A 92 17.14 -9.35 24.21
N THR A 93 16.82 -9.84 23.01
CA THR A 93 15.54 -9.55 22.33
C THR A 93 14.38 -10.05 23.18
N ALA A 94 14.44 -11.28 23.69
CA ALA A 94 13.38 -11.83 24.51
C ALA A 94 13.07 -10.98 25.75
N VAL A 95 14.09 -10.56 26.50
CA VAL A 95 13.95 -9.68 27.68
C VAL A 95 13.35 -8.34 27.29
N LYS A 96 13.82 -7.70 26.22
CA LYS A 96 13.28 -6.41 25.75
C LYS A 96 11.80 -6.50 25.39
N LEU A 97 11.38 -7.58 24.74
CA LEU A 97 9.99 -7.73 24.29
C LEU A 97 9.03 -8.19 25.39
N MET A 98 9.53 -8.87 26.43
CA MET A 98 8.74 -9.38 27.54
C MET A 98 8.66 -8.44 28.75
N THR A 99 9.50 -7.40 28.81
CA THR A 99 9.50 -6.43 29.91
C THR A 99 8.52 -5.27 29.66
N SER A 100 8.05 -4.65 30.75
CA SER A 100 7.12 -3.51 30.71
C SER A 100 7.88 -2.19 30.90
N PRO A 101 7.50 -1.09 30.22
CA PRO A 101 6.43 -0.99 29.23
C PRO A 101 6.82 -1.67 27.91
N ARG A 102 5.87 -2.35 27.27
CA ARG A 102 6.09 -2.96 25.95
C ARG A 102 6.33 -1.85 24.92
N ASN A 103 7.42 -1.97 24.17
CA ASN A 103 7.69 -1.11 23.02
C ASN A 103 7.18 -1.79 21.73
N SER A 104 6.04 -1.33 21.21
CA SER A 104 5.42 -1.89 20.00
C SER A 104 6.31 -1.76 18.77
N LEU A 105 7.08 -0.67 18.64
CA LEU A 105 8.03 -0.51 17.53
C LEU A 105 9.13 -1.57 17.60
N ALA A 106 9.68 -1.82 18.79
CA ALA A 106 10.67 -2.88 18.99
C ALA A 106 10.09 -4.28 18.70
N GLN A 107 8.84 -4.55 19.06
CA GLN A 107 8.15 -5.81 18.73
C GLN A 107 7.97 -5.97 17.22
N ILE A 108 7.46 -4.94 16.53
CA ILE A 108 7.28 -4.94 15.08
C ILE A 108 8.62 -5.13 14.37
N ASN A 109 9.67 -4.42 14.80
CA ASN A 109 11.00 -4.56 14.24
C ASN A 109 11.58 -5.95 14.48
N ALA A 110 11.36 -6.55 15.65
CA ALA A 110 11.81 -7.90 15.93
C ALA A 110 11.09 -8.94 15.05
N MET A 111 9.77 -8.81 14.87
CA MET A 111 9.00 -9.69 13.99
C MET A 111 9.45 -9.56 12.52
N LYS A 112 9.61 -8.32 12.03
CA LYS A 112 10.09 -8.06 10.65
C LYS A 112 11.49 -8.60 10.39
N ASN A 113 12.35 -8.58 11.41
CA ASN A 113 13.71 -9.12 11.35
C ASN A 113 13.81 -10.59 11.79
N PHE A 114 12.68 -11.30 11.88
CA PHE A 114 12.61 -12.72 12.25
C PHE A 114 13.33 -13.06 13.58
N ARG A 115 13.39 -12.10 14.51
CA ARG A 115 13.98 -12.26 15.85
C ARG A 115 13.04 -12.89 16.87
N VAL A 116 11.75 -12.97 16.52
CA VAL A 116 10.73 -13.70 17.25
C VAL A 116 9.84 -14.40 16.24
N ASP A 117 9.56 -15.67 16.49
CA ASP A 117 8.70 -16.52 15.67
C ASP A 117 7.67 -17.22 16.57
N VAL A 118 6.49 -17.50 16.02
CA VAL A 118 5.44 -18.24 16.73
C VAL A 118 4.93 -19.36 15.83
N GLN A 119 5.14 -20.58 16.29
CA GLN A 119 4.86 -21.80 15.55
C GLN A 119 3.75 -22.58 16.26
N GLY A 120 2.86 -23.22 15.50
CA GLY A 120 1.81 -24.04 16.06
C GLY A 120 0.50 -23.93 15.31
N ASP A 121 -0.53 -24.60 15.84
CA ASP A 121 -1.90 -24.43 15.35
C ASP A 121 -2.35 -22.97 15.50
N GLU A 122 -3.00 -22.41 14.48
CA GLU A 122 -3.38 -20.99 14.43
C GLU A 122 -4.32 -20.62 15.59
N GLN A 123 -5.32 -21.45 15.88
CA GLN A 123 -6.27 -21.15 16.96
C GLN A 123 -5.60 -21.21 18.33
N ASN A 124 -4.76 -22.22 18.58
CA ASN A 124 -4.04 -22.33 19.86
C ASN A 124 -3.01 -21.21 20.01
N THR A 125 -2.36 -20.81 18.92
CA THR A 125 -1.40 -19.70 18.88
C THR A 125 -2.09 -18.38 19.22
N ILE A 126 -3.18 -18.04 18.52
CA ILE A 126 -3.98 -16.84 18.82
C ILE A 126 -4.46 -16.90 20.27
N HIS A 127 -4.95 -18.06 20.70
CA HIS A 127 -5.45 -18.23 22.06
C HIS A 127 -4.37 -17.91 23.09
N PHE A 128 -3.19 -18.51 22.95
CA PHE A 128 -2.05 -18.33 23.84
C PHE A 128 -1.53 -16.88 23.85
N MET A 129 -1.38 -16.26 22.69
CA MET A 129 -0.89 -14.88 22.59
C MET A 129 -1.86 -13.88 23.23
N GLN A 130 -3.16 -14.06 23.04
CA GLN A 130 -4.18 -13.24 23.71
C GLN A 130 -4.19 -13.45 25.22
N THR A 131 -4.04 -14.70 25.68
CA THR A 131 -3.89 -15.01 27.11
C THR A 131 -2.67 -14.32 27.71
N LEU A 132 -1.51 -14.33 27.02
CA LEU A 132 -0.31 -13.58 27.42
C LEU A 132 -0.53 -12.05 27.44
N ASN A 133 -1.46 -11.51 26.66
CA ASN A 133 -1.79 -10.08 26.70
C ASN A 133 -2.68 -9.72 27.90
N MET A 134 -3.63 -10.59 28.26
CA MET A 134 -4.43 -10.43 29.50
C MET A 134 -3.52 -10.41 30.74
N MET A 135 -2.42 -11.15 30.69
CA MET A 135 -1.42 -11.23 31.76
C MET A 135 -0.71 -9.91 32.06
N SER A 136 -0.53 -9.02 31.07
CA SER A 136 0.15 -7.73 31.28
C SER A 136 -0.68 -6.67 32.01
N GLY A 137 -1.87 -7.00 32.53
CA GLY A 137 -2.77 -6.02 33.18
C GLY A 137 -3.53 -5.16 32.16
N GLN A 138 -3.36 -5.49 30.89
CA GLN A 138 -4.09 -4.98 29.75
C GLN A 138 -5.36 -5.82 29.59
N SER A 139 -6.36 -5.60 30.44
CA SER A 139 -7.76 -5.92 30.11
C SER A 139 -8.26 -5.09 28.93
N SER A 140 -7.50 -4.07 28.53
CA SER A 140 -7.62 -3.34 27.27
C SER A 140 -6.25 -3.34 26.57
N PRO A 141 -6.18 -3.39 25.23
CA PRO A 141 -4.94 -3.15 24.49
C PRO A 141 -4.24 -1.89 25.04
N PRO A 142 -2.89 -1.77 24.90
CA PRO A 142 -2.21 -0.55 25.32
C PRO A 142 -2.97 0.65 24.74
N PRO A 143 -3.15 1.75 25.49
CA PRO A 143 -3.91 2.90 25.01
C PRO A 143 -3.37 3.25 23.63
N TYR A 144 -4.20 2.98 22.63
CA TYR A 144 -3.89 3.27 21.26
C TYR A 144 -4.16 4.76 21.06
N GLY A 145 -3.23 5.46 20.41
CA GLY A 145 -3.27 6.91 20.31
C GLY A 145 -2.52 7.63 21.45
N ILE A 146 -2.33 8.93 21.25
CA ILE A 146 -1.61 9.84 22.13
C ILE A 146 -2.64 10.73 22.81
N ASP A 147 -2.64 10.75 24.15
CA ASP A 147 -3.48 11.68 24.91
C ASP A 147 -2.98 13.12 24.70
N MET A 148 -3.88 13.97 24.23
CA MET A 148 -3.62 15.39 23.95
C MET A 148 -4.20 16.30 25.04
N GLY A 149 -4.72 15.74 26.14
CA GLY A 149 -5.45 16.47 27.18
C GLY A 149 -6.93 16.64 26.87
N ASP A 150 -7.72 16.98 27.90
CA ASP A 150 -9.16 17.28 27.79
C ASP A 150 -9.98 16.21 27.05
N GLY A 151 -9.67 14.93 27.31
CA GLY A 151 -10.32 13.77 26.70
C GLY A 151 -10.12 13.64 25.19
N LEU A 152 -9.17 14.39 24.61
CA LEU A 152 -8.82 14.31 23.20
C LEU A 152 -7.68 13.32 22.99
N ILE A 153 -7.90 12.32 22.15
CA ILE A 153 -6.88 11.32 21.79
C ILE A 153 -6.53 11.46 20.31
N ARG A 154 -5.24 11.58 20.00
CA ARG A 154 -4.67 11.60 18.65
C ARG A 154 -4.27 10.18 18.23
N TYR A 155 -4.98 9.62 17.28
CA TYR A 155 -4.68 8.35 16.62
C TYR A 155 -3.92 8.56 15.32
N VAL A 156 -3.38 7.46 14.78
CA VAL A 156 -2.82 7.40 13.43
C VAL A 156 -3.74 6.53 12.57
N SER A 157 -3.98 6.92 11.33
CA SER A 157 -4.63 6.08 10.33
C SER A 157 -3.99 6.31 8.97
N ASN A 158 -4.39 5.51 7.98
CA ASN A 158 -3.98 5.74 6.60
C ASN A 158 -5.17 5.67 5.66
N THR A 159 -5.06 6.34 4.52
CA THR A 159 -6.11 6.48 3.53
C THR A 159 -5.50 6.29 2.14
N ASN A 160 -6.35 6.14 1.12
CA ASN A 160 -5.86 6.19 -0.26
C ASN A 160 -5.26 7.55 -0.63
N GLY A 161 -5.53 8.59 0.17
CA GLY A 161 -5.00 9.92 -0.07
C GLY A 161 -3.84 10.28 0.83
N GLY A 162 -3.20 9.32 1.49
CA GLY A 162 -2.06 9.55 2.38
C GLY A 162 -2.36 9.36 3.88
N PRO A 163 -1.31 9.32 4.71
CA PRO A 163 -1.41 9.01 6.13
C PRO A 163 -1.85 10.22 6.96
N VAL A 164 -2.59 9.96 8.03
CA VAL A 164 -3.27 11.01 8.81
C VAL A 164 -3.16 10.80 10.31
N PHE A 165 -3.13 11.92 11.03
CA PHE A 165 -3.56 11.96 12.42
C PHE A 165 -5.09 12.11 12.50
N VAL A 166 -5.71 11.36 13.38
CA VAL A 166 -7.16 11.38 13.63
C VAL A 166 -7.40 11.74 15.09
N TYR A 167 -8.08 12.85 15.34
CA TYR A 167 -8.32 13.32 16.71
C TYR A 167 -9.74 12.98 17.11
N VAL A 168 -9.88 12.28 18.22
CA VAL A 168 -11.17 11.74 18.70
C VAL A 168 -11.40 12.21 20.12
N ARG A 169 -12.64 12.64 20.41
CA ARG A 169 -13.13 12.95 21.74
C ARG A 169 -14.49 12.30 21.91
N GLU A 170 -14.70 11.61 23.02
CA GLU A 170 -15.98 10.95 23.34
C GLU A 170 -16.47 10.02 22.21
N GLY A 171 -15.55 9.28 21.58
CA GLY A 171 -15.86 8.36 20.49
C GLY A 171 -16.21 9.04 19.14
N LYS A 172 -16.09 10.37 19.04
CA LYS A 172 -16.36 11.13 17.81
C LYS A 172 -15.08 11.70 17.21
N ILE A 173 -14.91 11.55 15.90
CA ILE A 173 -13.83 12.17 15.15
C ILE A 173 -14.07 13.69 15.13
N ILE A 174 -13.15 14.44 15.72
CA ILE A 174 -13.19 15.90 15.75
C ILE A 174 -12.56 16.46 14.48
N ARG A 175 -11.35 15.99 14.13
CA ARG A 175 -10.62 16.42 12.93
C ARG A 175 -9.65 15.35 12.43
N ILE A 176 -9.28 15.49 11.15
CA ILE A 176 -8.27 14.68 10.46
C ILE A 176 -7.22 15.66 9.93
N THR A 177 -5.94 15.39 10.16
CA THR A 177 -4.84 16.24 9.67
C THR A 177 -3.75 15.37 9.03
N PRO A 178 -2.90 15.94 8.17
CA PRO A 178 -1.68 15.26 7.75
C PRO A 178 -0.78 14.96 8.96
N ILE A 179 0.12 14.00 8.80
CA ILE A 179 1.12 13.64 9.82
C ILE A 179 2.29 14.61 9.77
N GLU A 180 2.72 15.07 10.94
CA GLU A 180 3.94 15.86 11.14
C GLU A 180 4.95 14.99 11.89
N PHE A 181 6.19 14.94 11.40
CA PHE A 181 7.24 14.13 12.02
C PHE A 181 7.92 14.90 13.15
N GLU A 182 8.24 14.19 14.22
CA GLU A 182 8.91 14.73 15.41
C GLU A 182 10.43 14.50 15.32
N ASP A 183 11.22 15.12 16.20
CA ASP A 183 12.69 15.02 16.20
C ASP A 183 13.20 13.59 16.44
N GLY A 184 12.36 12.74 17.07
CA GLY A 184 12.65 11.32 17.29
C GLY A 184 12.46 10.43 16.05
N ASP A 185 11.79 10.93 15.00
CA ASP A 185 11.61 10.20 13.75
C ASP A 185 12.89 10.24 12.89
N GLY A 186 13.10 9.21 12.07
CA GLY A 186 14.29 9.11 11.20
C GLY A 186 14.52 10.37 10.34
N ALA A 187 15.79 10.76 10.18
CA ALA A 187 16.16 11.95 9.41
C ALA A 187 15.71 11.86 7.94
N SER A 188 15.36 13.00 7.35
CA SER A 188 15.03 13.09 5.93
C SER A 188 16.29 12.88 5.09
N TRP A 189 16.16 12.21 3.94
CA TRP A 189 17.22 12.14 2.95
C TRP A 189 17.49 13.54 2.35
N THR A 190 18.68 13.75 1.79
CA THR A 190 19.07 15.00 1.13
C THR A 190 19.76 14.70 -0.20
N ILE A 191 19.36 15.43 -1.25
CA ILE A 191 19.98 15.36 -2.58
C ILE A 191 20.83 16.60 -2.82
N HIS A 192 22.03 16.40 -3.35
CA HIS A 192 22.91 17.48 -3.80
C HIS A 192 22.93 17.53 -5.33
N ALA A 193 22.47 18.63 -5.91
CA ALA A 193 22.42 18.82 -7.36
C ALA A 193 22.68 20.29 -7.72
N ARG A 194 23.55 20.52 -8.71
CA ARG A 194 23.86 21.84 -9.27
C ARG A 194 24.20 22.91 -8.20
N GLY A 195 25.00 22.51 -7.21
CA GLY A 195 25.43 23.38 -6.11
C GLY A 195 24.34 23.70 -5.07
N LYS A 196 23.18 23.04 -5.12
CA LYS A 196 22.08 23.19 -4.15
C LYS A 196 21.85 21.88 -3.40
N SER A 197 21.27 21.99 -2.21
CA SER A 197 20.85 20.86 -1.38
C SER A 197 19.33 20.86 -1.27
N PHE A 198 18.71 19.70 -1.48
CA PHE A 198 17.27 19.51 -1.50
C PHE A 198 16.87 18.45 -0.48
N THR A 199 16.11 18.85 0.54
CA THR A 199 15.63 18.00 1.62
C THR A 199 14.12 18.13 1.71
N PRO A 200 13.34 17.03 1.72
CA PRO A 200 11.89 17.12 1.79
C PRO A 200 11.41 17.62 3.16
N PRO A 201 10.24 18.27 3.23
CA PRO A 201 9.62 18.67 4.49
C PRO A 201 9.42 17.48 5.44
N ARG A 202 9.51 17.73 6.75
CA ARG A 202 9.26 16.71 7.79
C ARG A 202 7.76 16.56 8.10
N LYS A 203 6.97 16.34 7.05
CA LYS A 203 5.51 16.26 7.11
C LYS A 203 5.01 15.42 5.94
N GLY A 204 4.04 14.55 6.19
CA GLY A 204 3.29 13.87 5.14
C GLY A 204 2.24 14.79 4.52
N THR A 205 1.95 14.57 3.24
CA THR A 205 0.89 15.27 2.52
C THR A 205 -0.35 14.38 2.36
N VAL A 206 -1.49 15.01 2.05
CA VAL A 206 -2.74 14.29 1.78
C VAL A 206 -3.50 14.87 0.58
N ASN A 207 -4.21 14.03 -0.17
CA ASN A 207 -5.10 14.48 -1.25
C ASN A 207 -6.29 15.30 -0.69
N PRO A 208 -6.91 16.19 -1.49
CA PRO A 208 -7.96 17.08 -1.02
C PRO A 208 -9.18 16.35 -0.40
N TYR A 209 -9.58 15.20 -0.95
CA TYR A 209 -10.71 14.43 -0.43
C TYR A 209 -10.47 13.89 0.99
N VAL A 210 -9.22 13.80 1.46
CA VAL A 210 -8.88 13.33 2.81
C VAL A 210 -9.44 14.26 3.88
N PHE A 211 -9.44 15.56 3.64
CA PHE A 211 -10.02 16.56 4.55
C PHE A 211 -11.53 16.39 4.71
N GLY A 212 -12.20 15.81 3.70
CA GLY A 212 -13.62 15.50 3.71
C GLY A 212 -13.97 14.13 4.29
N LEU A 213 -13.02 13.23 4.57
CA LEU A 213 -13.35 11.83 4.93
C LEU A 213 -14.26 11.69 6.16
N LYS A 214 -14.21 12.64 7.09
CA LYS A 214 -15.13 12.66 8.24
C LYS A 214 -16.60 12.69 7.79
N SER A 215 -16.93 13.41 6.70
CA SER A 215 -18.30 13.46 6.19
C SER A 215 -18.74 12.14 5.56
N LEU A 216 -17.81 11.34 5.03
CA LEU A 216 -18.14 9.98 4.56
C LEU A 216 -18.40 9.02 5.71
N VAL A 217 -17.63 9.13 6.81
CA VAL A 217 -17.82 8.28 8.01
C VAL A 217 -19.17 8.54 8.66
N TYR A 218 -19.60 9.81 8.72
CA TYR A 218 -20.85 10.24 9.34
C TYR A 218 -21.92 10.65 8.33
N SER A 219 -21.84 10.15 7.09
CA SER A 219 -22.86 10.43 6.07
C SER A 219 -24.21 9.90 6.52
N GLU A 220 -25.27 10.67 6.28
CA GLU A 220 -26.66 10.23 6.51
C GLU A 220 -27.05 9.07 5.58
N ASP A 221 -26.42 8.99 4.40
CA ASP A 221 -26.62 7.92 3.41
C ASP A 221 -25.81 6.65 3.73
N ARG A 222 -25.11 6.60 4.86
CA ARG A 222 -24.29 5.45 5.21
C ARG A 222 -25.16 4.24 5.51
N LEU A 223 -24.85 3.11 4.88
CA LEU A 223 -25.49 1.82 5.22
C LEU A 223 -25.04 1.37 6.61
N LEU A 224 -25.92 1.52 7.61
CA LEU A 224 -25.66 1.18 9.01
C LEU A 224 -26.10 -0.23 9.42
N TYR A 225 -27.02 -0.83 8.65
CA TYR A 225 -27.63 -2.12 8.97
C TYR A 225 -27.75 -2.99 7.72
N PRO A 226 -27.77 -4.33 7.87
CA PRO A 226 -28.15 -5.22 6.79
C PRO A 226 -29.55 -4.90 6.25
N MET A 227 -29.69 -4.99 4.93
CA MET A 227 -30.94 -4.72 4.22
C MET A 227 -31.28 -5.89 3.31
N LYS A 228 -32.56 -6.23 3.22
CA LYS A 228 -33.11 -7.27 2.35
C LYS A 228 -34.17 -6.65 1.45
N ARG A 229 -34.22 -7.06 0.18
CA ARG A 229 -35.26 -6.58 -0.73
C ARG A 229 -36.62 -7.13 -0.28
N VAL A 230 -37.65 -6.28 -0.21
CA VAL A 230 -38.95 -6.61 0.41
C VAL A 230 -39.66 -7.79 -0.27
N ASP A 231 -39.41 -8.00 -1.55
CA ASP A 231 -40.04 -9.06 -2.36
C ASP A 231 -39.10 -10.24 -2.66
N PHE A 232 -37.97 -10.34 -1.96
CA PHE A 232 -37.07 -11.46 -2.10
C PHE A 232 -37.37 -12.52 -1.03
N ASP A 233 -37.91 -13.67 -1.45
CA ASP A 233 -38.00 -14.87 -0.61
C ASP A 233 -36.97 -15.94 -1.08
N PRO A 234 -35.95 -16.30 -0.27
CA PRO A 234 -34.99 -17.33 -0.65
C PRO A 234 -35.61 -18.72 -0.82
N ASN A 235 -36.75 -18.99 -0.17
CA ASN A 235 -37.46 -20.28 -0.17
C ASN A 235 -38.73 -20.27 -1.02
N GLY A 236 -39.05 -19.15 -1.67
CA GLY A 236 -40.25 -18.97 -2.46
C GLY A 236 -39.99 -18.11 -3.69
N GLU A 237 -40.85 -17.13 -3.92
CA GLU A 237 -40.73 -16.24 -5.07
C GLU A 237 -39.56 -15.25 -4.89
N ARG A 238 -38.53 -15.42 -5.72
CA ARG A 238 -37.31 -14.58 -5.66
C ARG A 238 -37.47 -13.23 -6.37
N ASN A 239 -38.49 -13.09 -7.21
CA ASN A 239 -38.85 -11.88 -7.96
C ASN A 239 -37.64 -11.20 -8.63
N CYS A 240 -36.85 -11.96 -9.39
CA CYS A 240 -35.60 -11.48 -10.00
C CYS A 240 -35.79 -10.26 -10.92
N ALA A 241 -36.94 -10.15 -11.58
CA ALA A 241 -37.28 -9.02 -12.47
C ALA A 241 -37.43 -7.68 -11.72
N ASN A 242 -37.65 -7.71 -10.40
CA ASN A 242 -37.86 -6.51 -9.60
C ASN A 242 -36.57 -5.95 -8.97
N ARG A 243 -35.39 -6.52 -9.30
CA ARG A 243 -34.10 -5.97 -8.88
C ARG A 243 -33.91 -4.57 -9.48
N GLY A 244 -33.68 -3.57 -8.64
CA GLY A 244 -33.59 -2.16 -9.03
C GLY A 244 -34.93 -1.41 -9.03
N ILE A 245 -36.03 -2.07 -8.66
CA ILE A 245 -37.39 -1.50 -8.59
C ILE A 245 -37.92 -1.56 -7.15
N SER A 246 -37.93 -2.76 -6.55
CA SER A 246 -38.48 -2.96 -5.20
C SER A 246 -37.59 -2.37 -4.11
N GLY A 247 -38.23 -1.88 -3.05
CA GLY A 247 -37.54 -1.33 -1.88
C GLY A 247 -36.88 -2.38 -0.98
N TYR A 248 -36.36 -1.91 0.15
CA TYR A 248 -35.64 -2.74 1.12
C TYR A 248 -36.21 -2.60 2.52
N GLU A 249 -36.17 -3.68 3.28
CA GLU A 249 -36.44 -3.74 4.70
C GLU A 249 -35.14 -4.00 5.47
N ARG A 250 -35.08 -3.51 6.71
CA ARG A 250 -33.98 -3.80 7.63
C ARG A 250 -34.13 -5.21 8.18
N ILE A 251 -33.03 -5.95 8.20
CA ILE A 251 -32.96 -7.27 8.84
C ILE A 251 -31.81 -7.34 9.85
N SER A 252 -31.77 -8.41 10.65
CA SER A 252 -30.67 -8.65 11.57
C SER A 252 -29.41 -9.14 10.84
N TRP A 253 -28.25 -9.05 11.50
CA TRP A 253 -27.02 -9.64 10.99
C TRP A 253 -27.10 -11.17 10.92
N ASP A 254 -27.69 -11.82 11.92
CA ASP A 254 -27.83 -13.27 11.95
C ASP A 254 -28.69 -13.76 10.78
N GLU A 255 -29.84 -13.12 10.54
CA GLU A 255 -30.70 -13.44 9.41
C GLU A 255 -29.99 -13.21 8.06
N ALA A 256 -29.29 -12.10 7.89
CA ALA A 256 -28.56 -11.81 6.66
C ALA A 256 -27.48 -12.87 6.39
N LEU A 257 -26.72 -13.26 7.43
CA LEU A 257 -25.67 -14.26 7.33
C LEU A 257 -26.25 -15.66 7.07
N ASP A 258 -27.37 -16.03 7.68
CA ASP A 258 -28.03 -17.31 7.45
C ASP A 258 -28.57 -17.42 6.01
N ILE A 259 -29.19 -16.36 5.49
CA ILE A 259 -29.66 -16.31 4.09
C ILE A 259 -28.47 -16.46 3.13
N VAL A 260 -27.39 -15.69 3.32
CA VAL A 260 -26.24 -15.74 2.42
C VAL A 260 -25.50 -17.09 2.52
N ALA A 261 -25.29 -17.60 3.74
CA ALA A 261 -24.60 -18.87 3.94
C ALA A 261 -25.40 -20.06 3.41
N SER A 262 -26.73 -20.06 3.57
CA SER A 262 -27.60 -21.12 3.02
C SER A 262 -27.56 -21.11 1.48
N GLU A 263 -27.59 -19.94 0.85
CA GLU A 263 -27.48 -19.82 -0.61
C GLU A 263 -26.09 -20.25 -1.12
N ILE A 264 -25.00 -19.89 -0.45
CA ILE A 264 -23.66 -20.37 -0.79
C ILE A 264 -23.61 -21.91 -0.75
N LYS A 265 -24.13 -22.53 0.32
CA LYS A 265 -24.17 -23.99 0.46
C LYS A 265 -25.03 -24.64 -0.63
N ARG A 266 -26.22 -24.07 -0.91
CA ARG A 266 -27.14 -24.55 -1.95
C ARG A 266 -26.50 -24.51 -3.32
N VAL A 267 -26.01 -23.34 -3.74
CA VAL A 267 -25.37 -23.15 -5.05
C VAL A 267 -24.16 -24.05 -5.22
N LYS A 268 -23.30 -24.17 -4.20
CA LYS A 268 -22.17 -25.11 -4.23
C LYS A 268 -22.60 -26.55 -4.45
N ARG A 269 -23.66 -26.99 -3.76
CA ARG A 269 -24.18 -28.36 -3.87
C ARG A 269 -24.82 -28.63 -5.23
N GLU A 270 -25.57 -27.68 -5.77
CA GLU A 270 -26.40 -27.88 -6.97
C GLU A 270 -25.69 -27.55 -8.28
N HIS A 271 -24.73 -26.61 -8.27
CA HIS A 271 -24.09 -26.07 -9.47
C HIS A 271 -22.56 -26.05 -9.39
N GLY A 272 -21.99 -26.40 -8.24
CA GLY A 272 -20.56 -26.27 -7.98
C GLY A 272 -20.15 -24.84 -7.60
N PRO A 273 -18.95 -24.67 -7.02
CA PRO A 273 -18.46 -23.37 -6.55
C PRO A 273 -18.28 -22.33 -7.66
N GLY A 274 -18.05 -22.77 -8.91
CA GLY A 274 -17.93 -21.86 -10.06
C GLY A 274 -19.20 -21.07 -10.39
N ALA A 275 -20.36 -21.46 -9.88
CA ALA A 275 -21.60 -20.71 -10.06
C ALA A 275 -21.71 -19.45 -9.16
N ILE A 276 -20.77 -19.25 -8.22
CA ILE A 276 -20.74 -18.07 -7.35
C ILE A 276 -19.82 -17.03 -8.00
N MET A 277 -20.40 -15.95 -8.52
CA MET A 277 -19.62 -14.84 -9.07
C MET A 277 -19.00 -13.97 -7.97
N ASN A 278 -17.74 -13.58 -8.15
CA ASN A 278 -16.99 -12.75 -7.23
C ASN A 278 -16.32 -11.57 -7.97
N GLY A 279 -16.81 -10.34 -7.74
CA GLY A 279 -16.29 -9.12 -8.35
C GLY A 279 -15.99 -8.03 -7.32
N SER A 280 -15.20 -7.03 -7.70
CA SER A 280 -14.91 -5.82 -6.92
C SER A 280 -14.57 -4.66 -7.87
N GLY A 281 -14.50 -3.44 -7.34
CA GLY A 281 -13.79 -2.36 -8.03
C GLY A 281 -12.26 -2.49 -7.87
N SER A 282 -11.51 -1.78 -8.70
CA SER A 282 -10.04 -1.78 -8.71
C SER A 282 -9.43 -1.27 -7.40
N HIS A 283 -10.06 -0.26 -6.79
CA HIS A 283 -9.63 0.36 -5.55
C HIS A 283 -10.50 -0.06 -4.36
N HIS A 284 -9.93 0.03 -3.16
CA HIS A 284 -10.60 -0.32 -1.90
C HIS A 284 -10.13 0.63 -0.80
N THR A 285 -10.84 0.67 0.34
CA THR A 285 -10.38 1.36 1.54
C THR A 285 -9.00 0.87 1.94
N TRP A 286 -8.11 1.81 2.29
CA TRP A 286 -6.74 1.49 2.67
C TRP A 286 -6.67 0.54 3.86
N GLY A 287 -5.73 -0.41 3.82
CA GLY A 287 -5.40 -1.29 4.93
C GLY A 287 -5.03 -2.69 4.45
N ASN A 288 -3.75 -3.05 4.53
CA ASN A 288 -3.20 -4.24 3.87
C ASN A 288 -3.91 -5.55 4.23
N ILE A 289 -4.32 -5.71 5.50
CA ILE A 289 -5.03 -6.92 5.98
C ILE A 289 -6.48 -6.95 5.47
N GLY A 290 -7.18 -5.82 5.59
CA GLY A 290 -8.57 -5.68 5.16
C GLY A 290 -8.74 -5.46 3.66
N TYR A 291 -7.64 -5.25 2.92
CA TYR A 291 -7.67 -5.02 1.49
C TYR A 291 -8.24 -6.23 0.76
N TRP A 292 -8.88 -5.99 -0.39
CA TRP A 292 -9.57 -7.05 -1.12
C TRP A 292 -8.63 -8.17 -1.58
N LEU A 293 -7.37 -7.84 -1.89
CA LEU A 293 -6.32 -8.81 -2.23
C LEU A 293 -5.96 -9.76 -1.07
N SER A 294 -6.28 -9.39 0.18
CA SER A 294 -5.99 -10.17 1.39
C SER A 294 -7.25 -10.84 1.93
N ALA A 295 -8.06 -10.12 2.72
CA ALA A 295 -9.20 -10.71 3.43
C ALA A 295 -10.25 -11.32 2.51
N LYS A 296 -10.66 -10.59 1.45
CA LYS A 296 -11.67 -11.07 0.50
C LYS A 296 -11.15 -12.28 -0.28
N THR A 297 -9.95 -12.21 -0.85
CA THR A 297 -9.34 -13.34 -1.58
C THR A 297 -9.22 -14.58 -0.70
N ARG A 298 -8.77 -14.44 0.56
CA ARG A 298 -8.69 -15.56 1.52
C ARG A 298 -10.05 -16.22 1.76
N PHE A 299 -11.09 -15.41 1.98
CA PHE A 299 -12.44 -15.93 2.19
C PHE A 299 -13.00 -16.63 0.94
N MET A 300 -12.91 -15.97 -0.22
CA MET A 300 -13.47 -16.49 -1.47
C MET A 300 -12.78 -17.77 -1.94
N ASN A 301 -11.46 -17.89 -1.75
CA ASN A 301 -10.72 -19.11 -2.04
C ASN A 301 -11.14 -20.28 -1.14
N SER A 302 -11.60 -20.01 0.08
CA SER A 302 -12.06 -21.04 1.03
C SER A 302 -13.45 -21.59 0.67
N ILE A 303 -14.30 -20.78 0.04
CA ILE A 303 -15.64 -21.21 -0.39
C ILE A 303 -15.67 -21.69 -1.85
N GLY A 304 -14.78 -21.18 -2.71
CA GLY A 304 -14.77 -21.37 -4.16
C GLY A 304 -15.71 -20.39 -4.88
N SER A 305 -15.24 -19.80 -5.99
CA SER A 305 -15.99 -18.82 -6.80
C SER A 305 -15.43 -18.68 -8.22
N SER A 306 -16.23 -18.14 -9.13
CA SER A 306 -15.77 -17.57 -10.41
C SER A 306 -15.42 -16.10 -10.23
N HIS A 307 -14.16 -15.76 -10.47
CA HIS A 307 -13.67 -14.40 -10.31
C HIS A 307 -13.93 -13.57 -11.57
N VAL A 308 -14.52 -12.39 -11.40
CA VAL A 308 -14.52 -11.36 -12.44
C VAL A 308 -13.15 -10.71 -12.41
N VAL A 309 -12.28 -11.13 -13.33
CA VAL A 309 -10.93 -10.59 -13.45
C VAL A 309 -11.02 -9.13 -13.91
N HIS A 310 -10.32 -8.24 -13.23
CA HIS A 310 -10.23 -6.85 -13.65
C HIS A 310 -9.39 -6.78 -14.92
N ASN A 311 -9.84 -5.99 -15.90
CA ASN A 311 -8.97 -5.52 -16.97
C ASN A 311 -7.86 -4.62 -16.38
N PRO A 312 -6.70 -4.47 -17.06
CA PRO A 312 -5.62 -3.61 -16.61
C PRO A 312 -5.95 -2.14 -16.88
N ASP A 313 -7.06 -1.63 -16.30
CA ASP A 313 -7.66 -0.31 -16.52
C ASP A 313 -6.66 0.85 -16.51
N SER A 314 -5.70 0.80 -15.58
CA SER A 314 -4.70 1.84 -15.36
C SER A 314 -3.49 1.71 -16.30
N TRP A 315 -3.39 0.60 -17.04
CA TRP A 315 -2.25 0.24 -17.88
C TRP A 315 -2.63 -0.14 -19.31
N GLU A 316 -3.88 -0.04 -19.75
CA GLU A 316 -4.38 -0.65 -21.00
C GLU A 316 -3.39 -0.60 -22.19
N GLY A 317 -3.03 0.61 -22.68
CA GLY A 317 -2.09 0.75 -23.79
C GLY A 317 -0.67 0.25 -23.50
N TRP A 318 -0.23 0.31 -22.23
CA TRP A 318 1.03 -0.26 -21.78
C TRP A 318 0.98 -1.79 -21.77
N TYR A 319 -0.09 -2.37 -21.25
CA TYR A 319 -0.26 -3.81 -21.10
C TYR A 319 -0.47 -4.50 -22.44
N TRP A 320 -1.39 -3.99 -23.26
CA TRP A 320 -1.76 -4.61 -24.55
C TRP A 320 -0.90 -4.16 -25.73
N GLY A 321 -0.08 -3.10 -25.55
CA GLY A 321 0.77 -2.54 -26.60
C GLY A 321 2.24 -2.56 -26.21
N ALA A 322 2.64 -1.66 -25.30
CA ALA A 322 4.04 -1.44 -24.96
C ALA A 322 4.74 -2.72 -24.42
N MET A 323 4.00 -3.61 -23.74
CA MET A 323 4.54 -4.88 -23.25
C MET A 323 5.14 -5.73 -24.37
N HIS A 324 4.54 -5.71 -25.56
CA HIS A 324 5.06 -6.43 -26.72
C HIS A 324 6.28 -5.74 -27.34
N HIS A 325 6.49 -4.45 -27.05
CA HIS A 325 7.62 -3.68 -27.53
C HIS A 325 8.88 -3.84 -26.64
N TRP A 326 8.71 -3.84 -25.31
CA TRP A 326 9.85 -3.83 -24.38
C TRP A 326 9.74 -4.79 -23.18
N GLY A 327 8.74 -5.67 -23.13
CA GLY A 327 8.51 -6.56 -21.98
C GLY A 327 7.89 -5.83 -20.78
N ASN A 328 8.52 -5.92 -19.60
CA ASN A 328 7.98 -5.39 -18.34
C ASN A 328 6.60 -5.97 -17.92
N SER A 329 6.35 -7.25 -18.21
CA SER A 329 5.08 -7.92 -17.87
C SER A 329 4.78 -7.92 -16.37
N ILE A 330 5.81 -8.01 -15.51
CA ILE A 330 5.68 -7.91 -14.05
C ILE A 330 5.14 -6.54 -13.57
N ARG A 331 5.19 -5.51 -14.44
CA ARG A 331 4.69 -4.16 -14.22
C ARG A 331 3.56 -3.79 -15.18
N ASN A 332 2.83 -4.77 -15.72
CA ASN A 332 1.75 -4.53 -16.68
C ASN A 332 2.19 -3.75 -17.92
N GLY A 333 3.41 -3.98 -18.40
CA GLY A 333 3.94 -3.38 -19.63
C GLY A 333 4.43 -1.95 -19.47
N ALA A 334 4.42 -1.41 -18.26
CA ALA A 334 4.88 -0.06 -18.01
C ALA A 334 6.36 -0.07 -17.54
N THR A 335 7.10 0.99 -17.85
CA THR A 335 8.53 1.22 -17.53
C THR A 335 8.99 0.94 -16.09
N ASP A 336 10.30 0.89 -15.88
CA ASP A 336 10.87 0.90 -14.53
C ASP A 336 11.12 2.34 -14.03
N THR A 337 11.16 2.53 -12.71
CA THR A 337 11.34 3.83 -12.05
C THR A 337 12.82 4.20 -11.86
N TYR A 338 13.71 3.81 -12.78
CA TYR A 338 15.16 4.05 -12.63
C TYR A 338 15.57 5.53 -12.76
N GLY A 339 14.71 6.39 -13.31
CA GLY A 339 14.90 7.84 -13.28
C GLY A 339 14.68 8.39 -11.85
N THR A 340 15.73 8.42 -11.05
CA THR A 340 15.66 8.95 -9.68
C THR A 340 15.47 10.47 -9.67
N VAL A 341 14.94 11.02 -8.57
CA VAL A 341 14.84 12.47 -8.38
C VAL A 341 16.25 13.08 -8.46
N GLU A 342 17.23 12.39 -7.93
CA GLU A 342 18.62 12.84 -7.92
C GLU A 342 19.19 12.99 -9.33
N ASP A 343 19.01 11.96 -10.16
CA ASP A 343 19.45 11.96 -11.55
C ASP A 343 18.76 13.08 -12.35
N CYS A 344 17.43 13.22 -12.19
CA CYS A 344 16.68 14.29 -12.82
C CYS A 344 17.19 15.69 -12.41
N LEU A 345 17.38 15.95 -11.12
CA LEU A 345 17.86 17.25 -10.63
C LEU A 345 19.30 17.54 -11.07
N LYS A 346 20.15 16.52 -11.21
CA LYS A 346 21.52 16.69 -11.70
C LYS A 346 21.55 16.94 -13.21
N GLU A 347 20.90 16.09 -13.98
CA GLU A 347 21.17 15.92 -15.41
C GLU A 347 20.11 16.53 -16.33
N ALA A 348 18.84 16.59 -15.93
CA ALA A 348 17.75 16.94 -16.84
C ALA A 348 17.79 18.42 -17.25
N GLU A 349 17.70 18.72 -18.54
CA GLU A 349 17.54 20.07 -19.06
C GLU A 349 16.07 20.38 -19.39
N MET A 350 15.28 19.34 -19.69
CA MET A 350 13.86 19.44 -20.01
C MET A 350 13.07 18.23 -19.49
N ILE A 351 11.83 18.47 -19.06
CA ILE A 351 10.84 17.45 -18.75
C ILE A 351 9.64 17.65 -19.68
N VAL A 352 9.23 16.59 -20.36
CA VAL A 352 8.04 16.55 -21.20
C VAL A 352 6.98 15.71 -20.49
N PHE A 353 5.98 16.36 -19.92
CA PHE A 353 4.78 15.73 -19.36
C PHE A 353 3.82 15.42 -20.51
N TRP A 354 3.65 14.15 -20.87
CA TRP A 354 2.77 13.76 -21.97
C TRP A 354 1.62 12.92 -21.43
N SER A 355 0.39 13.46 -21.46
CA SER A 355 -0.80 12.88 -20.83
C SER A 355 -0.62 12.66 -19.31
N SER A 356 0.17 13.53 -18.68
CA SER A 356 0.67 13.38 -17.31
C SER A 356 0.22 14.58 -16.48
N ASP A 357 -0.52 14.30 -15.40
CA ASP A 357 -0.97 15.29 -14.41
C ASP A 357 -0.65 14.87 -12.95
N PRO A 358 0.64 14.85 -12.57
CA PRO A 358 1.10 14.43 -11.25
C PRO A 358 0.47 15.16 -10.06
N GLU A 359 0.01 16.41 -10.20
CA GLU A 359 -0.66 17.15 -9.13
C GLU A 359 -2.07 16.63 -8.85
N SER A 360 -2.73 16.04 -9.85
CA SER A 360 -4.07 15.46 -9.68
C SER A 360 -4.03 13.99 -9.31
N THR A 361 -3.18 13.23 -10.00
CA THR A 361 -3.16 11.76 -9.87
C THR A 361 -2.21 11.29 -8.78
N SER A 362 -1.17 12.07 -8.47
CA SER A 362 -0.08 11.70 -7.56
C SER A 362 0.62 10.38 -7.93
N GLY A 363 0.54 9.99 -9.21
CA GLY A 363 0.84 8.63 -9.66
C GLY A 363 -0.22 7.65 -9.15
N VAL A 364 -0.09 7.21 -7.89
CA VAL A 364 -1.17 6.59 -7.12
C VAL A 364 -0.90 6.74 -5.63
N TYR A 365 -1.90 7.17 -4.86
CA TYR A 365 -1.84 7.25 -3.39
C TYR A 365 -0.64 8.03 -2.82
N GLY A 366 0.01 8.85 -3.65
CA GLY A 366 1.23 9.60 -3.32
C GLY A 366 0.95 11.03 -2.87
N ALA A 367 -0.33 11.44 -2.83
CA ALA A 367 -0.76 12.77 -2.46
C ALA A 367 0.08 13.88 -3.14
N PHE A 368 0.57 14.85 -2.38
CA PHE A 368 1.39 15.95 -2.90
C PHE A 368 2.88 15.75 -2.61
N GLU A 369 3.34 14.52 -2.36
CA GLU A 369 4.74 14.20 -2.04
C GLU A 369 5.69 14.52 -3.21
N GLY A 370 5.17 14.48 -4.44
CA GLY A 370 5.93 14.79 -5.66
C GLY A 370 6.03 16.28 -5.98
N THR A 371 5.15 17.13 -5.43
CA THR A 371 5.03 18.54 -5.79
C THR A 371 6.33 19.29 -5.52
N VAL A 372 6.92 19.09 -4.33
CA VAL A 372 8.18 19.75 -3.95
C VAL A 372 9.34 19.38 -4.88
N ARG A 373 9.35 18.14 -5.41
CA ARG A 373 10.40 17.65 -6.31
C ARG A 373 10.33 18.35 -7.67
N ARG A 374 9.10 18.53 -8.19
CA ARG A 374 8.86 19.29 -9.43
C ARG A 374 9.18 20.77 -9.26
N GLN A 375 8.91 21.35 -8.09
CA GLN A 375 9.33 22.72 -7.75
C GLN A 375 10.85 22.86 -7.67
N TRP A 376 11.57 21.86 -7.13
CA TRP A 376 13.04 21.84 -7.16
C TRP A 376 13.56 21.83 -8.59
N ALA A 377 13.02 20.97 -9.45
CA ALA A 377 13.36 20.93 -10.87
C ALA A 377 13.12 22.30 -11.55
N GLN A 378 11.96 22.92 -11.31
CA GLN A 378 11.64 24.27 -11.79
C GLN A 378 12.66 25.31 -11.28
N SER A 379 13.05 25.25 -10.00
CA SER A 379 14.03 26.16 -9.39
C SER A 379 15.47 25.99 -9.90
N LEU A 380 15.74 24.88 -10.58
CA LEU A 380 17.00 24.60 -11.28
C LEU A 380 16.97 25.04 -12.76
N GLY A 381 15.86 25.67 -13.19
CA GLY A 381 15.70 26.12 -14.57
C GLY A 381 15.41 24.99 -15.57
N ILE A 382 15.04 23.80 -15.09
CA ILE A 382 14.67 22.68 -15.95
C ILE A 382 13.38 23.05 -16.70
N LYS A 383 13.41 22.94 -18.03
CA LYS A 383 12.31 23.38 -18.87
C LYS A 383 11.12 22.41 -18.77
N MET A 384 9.92 22.96 -18.66
CA MET A 384 8.68 22.17 -18.58
C MET A 384 7.87 22.30 -19.88
N VAL A 385 7.49 21.16 -20.46
CA VAL A 385 6.58 21.04 -21.60
C VAL A 385 5.45 20.10 -21.23
N HIS A 386 4.22 20.46 -21.57
CA HIS A 386 3.02 19.70 -21.26
C HIS A 386 2.28 19.39 -22.57
N ILE A 387 2.08 18.11 -22.86
CA ILE A 387 1.33 17.62 -24.03
C ILE A 387 0.08 16.91 -23.51
N ASP A 388 -1.04 17.61 -23.56
CA ASP A 388 -2.31 17.15 -23.00
C ASP A 388 -3.46 17.93 -23.67
N PRO A 389 -4.53 17.28 -24.17
CA PRO A 389 -5.70 17.98 -24.69
C PRO A 389 -6.32 18.97 -23.68
N TYR A 390 -6.19 18.70 -22.39
CA TYR A 390 -6.66 19.55 -21.30
C TYR A 390 -5.49 20.33 -20.67
N TYR A 391 -5.70 21.60 -20.34
CA TYR A 391 -4.73 22.37 -19.57
C TYR A 391 -4.77 21.93 -18.11
N ASN A 392 -4.05 20.85 -17.82
CA ASN A 392 -4.14 20.10 -16.58
C ASN A 392 -3.53 20.83 -15.38
N HIS A 393 -3.75 20.30 -14.17
CA HIS A 393 -3.41 20.99 -12.93
C HIS A 393 -1.90 21.15 -12.75
N THR A 394 -1.11 20.18 -13.21
CA THR A 394 0.36 20.26 -13.23
C THR A 394 0.85 21.34 -14.19
N ALA A 395 0.26 21.44 -15.38
CA ALA A 395 0.58 22.47 -16.36
C ALA A 395 0.24 23.89 -15.84
N ALA A 396 -0.86 24.02 -15.10
CA ALA A 396 -1.25 25.27 -14.44
C ALA A 396 -0.29 25.65 -13.31
N LEU A 397 0.19 24.68 -12.51
CA LEU A 397 1.08 24.93 -11.38
C LEU A 397 2.52 25.24 -11.81
N LEU A 398 3.09 24.43 -12.72
CA LEU A 398 4.51 24.53 -13.09
C LEU A 398 4.77 25.49 -14.25
N GLY A 399 3.72 25.88 -14.99
CA GLY A 399 3.86 26.67 -16.21
C GLY A 399 4.68 25.95 -17.29
N GLY A 400 5.22 26.71 -18.23
CA GLY A 400 5.96 26.19 -19.38
C GLY A 400 5.11 26.12 -20.65
N LYS A 401 5.55 25.35 -21.64
CA LYS A 401 4.85 25.26 -22.93
C LYS A 401 3.78 24.18 -22.86
N TRP A 402 2.51 24.57 -22.97
CA TRP A 402 1.41 23.64 -23.19
C TRP A 402 1.15 23.44 -24.69
N ILE A 403 0.90 22.19 -25.08
CA ILE A 403 0.58 21.72 -26.42
C ILE A 403 -0.66 20.84 -26.29
N ALA A 404 -1.73 21.22 -26.99
CA ALA A 404 -3.04 20.57 -26.90
C ALA A 404 -3.36 19.82 -28.20
N PRO A 405 -2.92 18.56 -28.34
CA PRO A 405 -3.38 17.74 -29.47
C PRO A 405 -4.87 17.39 -29.28
N ARG A 406 -5.56 17.15 -30.39
CA ARG A 406 -6.89 16.51 -30.38
C ARG A 406 -6.81 15.17 -29.60
N PRO A 407 -7.79 14.83 -28.75
CA PRO A 407 -7.82 13.54 -28.08
C PRO A 407 -7.63 12.37 -29.07
N ASP A 408 -6.88 11.34 -28.64
CA ASP A 408 -6.54 10.14 -29.42
C ASP A 408 -5.62 10.35 -30.64
N THR A 409 -4.93 11.49 -30.74
CA THR A 409 -4.03 11.79 -31.89
C THR A 409 -2.55 11.95 -31.51
N GLY A 410 -2.20 11.68 -30.25
CA GLY A 410 -0.83 11.82 -29.75
C GLY A 410 0.20 10.95 -30.48
N ASN A 411 -0.22 9.81 -31.02
CA ASN A 411 0.62 8.96 -31.86
C ASN A 411 1.07 9.66 -33.15
N ALA A 412 0.21 10.42 -33.83
CA ALA A 412 0.58 11.19 -35.02
C ALA A 412 1.68 12.22 -34.69
N MET A 413 1.57 12.90 -33.55
CA MET A 413 2.61 13.81 -33.08
C MET A 413 3.92 13.07 -32.77
N ALA A 414 3.87 11.90 -32.13
CA ALA A 414 5.06 11.09 -31.83
C ALA A 414 5.78 10.63 -33.12
N LEU A 415 5.04 10.17 -34.13
CA LEU A 415 5.62 9.81 -35.44
C LEU A 415 6.28 11.00 -36.13
N ALA A 416 5.69 12.20 -36.00
CA ALA A 416 6.27 13.42 -36.55
C ALA A 416 7.52 13.91 -35.81
N ILE A 417 7.59 13.72 -34.50
CA ILE A 417 8.81 13.95 -33.73
C ILE A 417 9.92 13.00 -34.20
N ALA A 418 9.62 11.71 -34.32
CA ALA A 418 10.56 10.71 -34.80
C ALA A 418 11.06 11.02 -36.22
N TYR A 419 10.18 11.49 -37.12
CA TYR A 419 10.58 11.93 -38.47
C TYR A 419 11.66 13.01 -38.41
N VAL A 420 11.50 14.02 -37.55
CA VAL A 420 12.51 15.08 -37.38
C VAL A 420 13.81 14.50 -36.82
N TRP A 421 13.75 13.64 -35.81
CA TRP A 421 14.96 13.02 -35.26
C TRP A 421 15.72 12.17 -36.28
N ILE A 422 15.01 11.40 -37.10
CA ILE A 422 15.61 10.57 -38.16
C ILE A 422 16.21 11.43 -39.26
N THR A 423 15.51 12.47 -39.71
CA THR A 423 15.95 13.29 -40.86
C THR A 423 17.01 14.33 -40.50
N GLU A 424 17.08 14.74 -39.23
CA GLU A 424 18.05 15.73 -38.72
C GLU A 424 19.13 15.11 -37.83
N ASP A 425 19.16 13.78 -37.71
CA ASP A 425 20.20 13.05 -36.98
C ASP A 425 20.24 13.30 -35.45
N LEU A 426 19.07 13.46 -34.83
CA LEU A 426 18.91 13.89 -33.44
C LEU A 426 18.50 12.77 -32.47
N TYR A 427 18.98 11.55 -32.69
CA TYR A 427 18.75 10.40 -31.81
C TYR A 427 20.04 9.63 -31.53
N ASP A 428 20.05 8.88 -30.44
CA ASP A 428 21.18 8.02 -30.08
C ASP A 428 21.23 6.78 -30.99
N LYS A 429 22.09 6.86 -32.01
CA LYS A 429 22.26 5.79 -33.01
C LYS A 429 22.88 4.54 -32.42
N ASP A 430 23.81 4.68 -31.49
CA ASP A 430 24.53 3.55 -30.89
C ASP A 430 23.54 2.76 -30.03
N TYR A 431 22.73 3.45 -29.21
CA TYR A 431 21.67 2.80 -28.46
C TYR A 431 20.68 2.08 -29.38
N VAL A 432 20.21 2.75 -30.45
CA VAL A 432 19.26 2.13 -31.39
C VAL A 432 19.87 0.90 -32.06
N ALA A 433 21.11 0.97 -32.51
CA ALA A 433 21.80 -0.15 -33.17
C ALA A 433 22.01 -1.35 -32.22
N GLU A 434 22.33 -1.10 -30.95
CA GLU A 434 22.64 -2.15 -29.98
C GLU A 434 21.43 -2.70 -29.21
N ARG A 435 20.39 -1.89 -29.01
CA ARG A 435 19.29 -2.19 -28.06
C ARG A 435 17.93 -2.34 -28.70
N THR A 436 17.82 -2.26 -30.02
CA THR A 436 16.53 -2.40 -30.72
C THR A 436 16.60 -3.46 -31.81
N VAL A 437 15.43 -3.95 -32.22
CA VAL A 437 15.26 -4.86 -33.36
C VAL A 437 14.16 -4.30 -34.25
N GLY A 438 14.36 -4.34 -35.57
CA GLY A 438 13.35 -3.89 -36.55
C GLY A 438 13.26 -2.37 -36.77
N PHE A 439 14.19 -1.58 -36.21
CA PHE A 439 14.21 -0.13 -36.37
C PHE A 439 14.25 0.31 -37.84
N GLU A 440 15.02 -0.36 -38.69
CA GLU A 440 15.14 -0.03 -40.12
C GLU A 440 13.79 -0.08 -40.85
N LYS A 441 12.97 -1.10 -40.58
CA LYS A 441 11.61 -1.22 -41.13
C LYS A 441 10.72 -0.08 -40.63
N TRP A 442 10.74 0.18 -39.32
CA TRP A 442 9.95 1.26 -38.74
C TRP A 442 10.38 2.63 -39.26
N ARG A 443 11.69 2.88 -39.40
CA ARG A 443 12.26 4.10 -40.00
C ARG A 443 11.75 4.30 -41.42
N ASP A 444 11.73 3.25 -42.24
CA ASP A 444 11.26 3.34 -43.63
C ASP A 444 9.75 3.67 -43.70
N TYR A 445 8.94 3.16 -42.76
CA TYR A 445 7.54 3.59 -42.58
C TYR A 445 7.42 5.07 -42.18
N ILE A 446 8.24 5.56 -41.23
CA ILE A 446 8.26 6.97 -40.82
C ILE A 446 8.62 7.89 -41.99
N LEU A 447 9.60 7.47 -42.80
CA LEU A 447 10.06 8.20 -43.98
C LEU A 447 9.12 8.06 -45.19
N GLY A 448 8.03 7.32 -45.06
CA GLY A 448 7.02 7.13 -46.11
C GLY A 448 7.49 6.25 -47.28
N LYS A 449 8.52 5.42 -47.09
CA LYS A 449 8.99 4.49 -48.13
C LYS A 449 8.07 3.29 -48.29
N GLU A 450 7.37 2.90 -47.23
CA GLU A 450 6.44 1.75 -47.23
C GLU A 450 5.04 2.13 -47.73
N ASP A 451 4.51 3.27 -47.29
CA ASP A 451 3.11 3.69 -47.54
C ASP A 451 2.97 4.96 -48.39
N GLY A 452 4.08 5.56 -48.84
CA GLY A 452 4.09 6.81 -49.60
C GLY A 452 3.83 8.07 -48.77
N ILE A 453 3.63 7.96 -47.45
CA ILE A 453 3.24 9.06 -46.57
C ILE A 453 4.38 9.39 -45.60
N LYS A 454 5.10 10.49 -45.87
CA LYS A 454 6.10 11.01 -44.93
C LYS A 454 5.39 11.52 -43.69
N LYS A 455 5.78 11.05 -42.50
CA LYS A 455 5.21 11.48 -41.23
C LYS A 455 5.77 12.84 -40.79
N THR A 456 5.67 13.87 -41.62
CA THR A 456 6.27 15.20 -41.34
C THR A 456 5.54 15.96 -40.22
N PRO A 457 6.15 17.02 -39.64
CA PRO A 457 5.44 17.93 -38.75
C PRO A 457 4.17 18.55 -39.36
N GLU A 458 4.15 18.81 -40.66
CA GLU A 458 2.99 19.34 -41.38
C GLU A 458 1.92 18.27 -41.63
N TRP A 459 2.31 16.99 -41.77
CA TRP A 459 1.37 15.88 -41.94
C TRP A 459 0.50 15.72 -40.70
N GLN A 460 1.08 15.74 -39.49
CA GLN A 460 0.31 15.54 -38.26
C GLN A 460 -0.63 16.71 -37.93
N GLU A 461 -0.49 17.90 -38.54
CA GLU A 461 -1.33 19.08 -38.23
C GLU A 461 -2.82 18.79 -38.44
N LYS A 462 -3.15 18.02 -39.49
CA LYS A 462 -4.54 17.67 -39.80
C LYS A 462 -5.15 16.69 -38.80
N GLU A 463 -4.30 15.85 -38.19
CA GLU A 463 -4.71 14.88 -37.19
C GLU A 463 -4.87 15.56 -35.83
N THR A 464 -3.84 16.27 -35.39
CA THR A 464 -3.71 16.75 -34.01
C THR A 464 -4.20 18.17 -33.77
N GLU A 465 -4.32 18.98 -34.83
CA GLU A 465 -4.53 20.43 -34.80
C GLU A 465 -3.36 21.23 -34.16
N VAL A 466 -2.25 20.57 -33.83
CA VAL A 466 -1.04 21.24 -33.34
C VAL A 466 -0.23 21.73 -34.54
N PRO A 467 0.11 23.04 -34.62
CA PRO A 467 0.94 23.54 -35.72
C PRO A 467 2.28 22.81 -35.80
N GLY A 468 2.68 22.39 -36.99
CA GLY A 468 3.88 21.60 -37.27
C GLY A 468 5.16 22.33 -36.88
N ARG A 469 5.17 23.67 -36.94
CA ARG A 469 6.27 24.48 -36.38
C ARG A 469 6.51 24.23 -34.89
N VAL A 470 5.45 23.95 -34.11
CA VAL A 470 5.54 23.65 -32.67
C VAL A 470 6.14 22.26 -32.47
N VAL A 471 5.65 21.26 -33.21
CA VAL A 471 6.16 19.88 -33.14
C VAL A 471 7.63 19.81 -33.57
N ARG A 472 8.00 20.50 -34.66
CA ARG A 472 9.39 20.60 -35.14
C ARG A 472 10.31 21.25 -34.10
N ALA A 473 9.87 22.36 -33.50
CA ALA A 473 10.64 23.04 -32.45
C ALA A 473 10.82 22.16 -31.21
N LEU A 474 9.77 21.44 -30.79
CA LEU A 474 9.85 20.48 -29.69
C LEU A 474 10.83 19.34 -30.02
N ALA A 475 10.69 18.71 -31.20
CA ALA A 475 11.54 17.60 -31.61
C ALA A 475 13.03 17.99 -31.61
N ARG A 476 13.37 19.16 -32.17
CA ARG A 476 14.75 19.67 -32.17
C ARG A 476 15.28 19.94 -30.77
N GLN A 477 14.48 20.54 -29.89
CA GLN A 477 14.89 20.76 -28.51
C GLN A 477 15.08 19.44 -27.75
N TRP A 478 14.16 18.50 -27.92
CA TRP A 478 14.22 17.21 -27.27
C TRP A 478 15.47 16.42 -27.71
N GLY A 479 15.74 16.34 -29.02
CA GLY A 479 16.88 15.60 -29.55
C GLY A 479 18.25 16.24 -29.27
N THR A 480 18.30 17.47 -28.74
CA THR A 480 19.56 18.18 -28.42
C THR A 480 19.74 18.48 -26.93
N LYS A 481 18.83 17.98 -26.09
CA LYS A 481 18.81 18.23 -24.64
C LYS A 481 18.64 16.93 -23.87
N LYS A 482 19.23 16.86 -22.67
CA LYS A 482 18.96 15.77 -21.72
C LYS A 482 17.50 15.87 -21.25
N THR A 483 16.63 15.13 -21.92
CA THR A 483 15.18 15.26 -21.78
C THR A 483 14.57 14.03 -21.12
N TYR A 484 13.79 14.25 -20.07
CA TYR A 484 12.99 13.20 -19.44
C TYR A 484 11.58 13.24 -19.99
N LEU A 485 11.10 12.09 -20.45
CA LEU A 485 9.69 11.90 -20.75
C LEU A 485 8.97 11.49 -19.45
N SER A 486 7.94 12.24 -19.06
CA SER A 486 6.99 11.84 -18.03
C SER A 486 5.69 11.42 -18.72
N PRO A 487 5.54 10.13 -19.07
CA PRO A 487 4.36 9.66 -19.77
C PRO A 487 3.20 9.41 -18.80
N GLY A 488 1.98 9.64 -19.27
CA GLY A 488 0.75 9.34 -18.56
C GLY A 488 0.54 7.86 -18.29
N GLY A 489 -0.13 7.55 -17.19
CA GLY A 489 -0.38 6.19 -16.70
C GLY A 489 0.08 6.03 -15.25
N TRP A 490 -0.02 4.81 -14.71
CA TRP A 490 0.28 4.53 -13.30
C TRP A 490 1.74 4.84 -12.87
N GLN A 491 2.66 5.02 -13.81
CA GLN A 491 4.09 5.16 -13.55
C GLN A 491 4.65 6.53 -13.87
N ASP A 492 3.81 7.57 -13.85
CA ASP A 492 4.22 8.94 -14.09
C ASP A 492 5.56 9.24 -13.38
N LEU A 493 6.64 9.35 -14.17
CA LEU A 493 8.02 9.38 -13.68
C LEU A 493 8.24 10.57 -12.73
N ALA A 494 7.49 11.65 -12.92
CA ALA A 494 7.49 12.82 -12.05
C ALA A 494 6.73 12.63 -10.72
N ALA A 495 5.91 11.60 -10.58
CA ALA A 495 5.25 11.24 -9.32
C ALA A 495 6.02 10.18 -8.52
N HIS A 496 6.74 9.28 -9.20
CA HIS A 496 7.27 8.05 -8.61
C HIS A 496 8.78 7.90 -8.59
N ALA A 497 9.55 8.92 -8.96
CA ALA A 497 11.00 8.88 -8.84
C ALA A 497 11.41 8.41 -7.42
N ALA A 498 11.85 7.15 -7.34
CA ALA A 498 12.17 6.47 -6.11
C ALA A 498 13.49 7.00 -5.57
N VAL A 499 13.55 7.17 -4.25
CA VAL A 499 14.83 7.32 -3.55
C VAL A 499 15.30 5.89 -3.25
N PRO A 500 16.52 5.49 -3.63
CA PRO A 500 17.03 4.19 -3.24
C PRO A 500 17.00 4.06 -1.70
N PRO A 501 16.70 2.89 -1.14
CA PRO A 501 16.88 2.67 0.29
C PRO A 501 18.34 2.94 0.65
N VAL A 502 18.55 3.73 1.71
CA VAL A 502 19.86 3.99 2.32
C VAL A 502 20.44 2.69 2.88
#